data_AF-A0A087UHM8-F1
#
_entry.id   AF-A0A087UHM8-F1
#
_cell.length_a   1.000
_cell.length_b   1.000
_cell.length_c   1.000
_cell.angle_alpha   90.00
_cell.angle_beta   90.00
_cell.angle_gamma   90.00
#
_symmetry.space_group_name_H-M   'P 1'
#
loop_
_entity.id
_entity.type
_entity.pdbx_description
1 polymer ?
#
loop_
_entity_poly.entity_id
_entity_poly.type
_entity_poly.pdbx_seq_one_letter_code
_entity_poly.pdbx_strand_id
1 'polypeptide(L)'
;MRNCALAMIGVILSSTLANENISKKEQKLREELLEHVEARLLDTNSFVRSKAIQVLKMLLEKEALASIELYNVAQLICRRLQDKASNVRKNAMAFLAQFININQFACLIPLPVLKESFETECKKLKEMQ
;
A
#
# COMPACT_ATOMS: atom_id res chain seq x y z
N MET A 1 7.93 21.08 -8.21
CA MET A 1 6.88 21.33 -7.19
C MET A 1 6.19 20.03 -6.75
N ARG A 2 5.43 19.33 -7.62
CA ARG A 2 4.68 18.09 -7.27
C ARG A 2 5.50 17.02 -6.52
N ASN A 3 6.71 16.72 -7.00
CA ASN A 3 7.57 15.72 -6.35
C ASN A 3 8.04 16.12 -4.95
N CYS A 4 8.25 17.42 -4.70
CA CYS A 4 8.62 17.95 -3.40
C CYS A 4 7.44 17.80 -2.43
N ALA A 5 6.23 18.20 -2.86
CA ALA A 5 5.02 18.01 -2.07
C ALA A 5 4.79 16.54 -1.70
N LEU A 6 4.92 15.62 -2.67
CA LEU A 6 4.86 14.18 -2.40
C LEU A 6 5.87 13.71 -1.35
N ALA A 7 7.12 14.18 -1.44
CA ALA A 7 8.14 13.83 -0.46
C ALA A 7 7.77 14.34 0.94
N MET A 8 7.30 15.58 1.06
CA MET A 8 6.87 16.17 2.33
C MET A 8 5.68 15.42 2.94
N ILE A 9 4.67 15.08 2.12
CA ILE A 9 3.53 14.28 2.57
C ILE A 9 3.99 12.93 3.10
N GLY A 10 4.90 12.26 2.38
CA GLY A 10 5.48 10.99 2.82
C GLY A 10 6.19 11.09 4.16
N VAL A 11 6.94 12.17 4.40
CA VAL A 11 7.60 12.42 5.69
C VAL A 11 6.55 12.56 6.78
N ILE A 12 5.54 13.43 6.61
CA ILE A 12 4.46 13.67 7.57
C ILE A 12 3.74 12.36 7.93
N LEU A 13 3.32 11.59 6.93
CA LEU A 13 2.66 10.29 7.13
C LEU A 13 3.53 9.34 7.95
N SER A 14 4.84 9.30 7.68
CA SER A 14 5.75 8.38 8.37
C SER A 14 6.18 8.80 9.77
N SER A 15 6.27 10.11 10.06
CA SER A 15 6.84 10.60 11.31
C SER A 15 5.80 11.03 12.35
N THR A 16 4.63 11.49 11.88
CA THR A 16 3.61 12.08 12.77
C THR A 16 2.33 11.26 12.82
N LEU A 17 1.97 10.59 11.72
CA LEU A 17 0.70 9.89 11.59
C LEU A 17 0.84 8.36 11.57
N ALA A 18 2.04 7.83 11.86
CA ALA A 18 2.30 6.38 11.89
C ALA A 18 1.85 5.70 13.19
N ASN A 19 1.53 6.46 14.25
CA ASN A 19 1.16 5.91 15.55
C ASN A 19 -0.29 5.39 15.56
N GLU A 20 -0.54 4.29 16.28
CA GLU A 20 -1.89 3.73 16.43
C GLU A 20 -2.81 4.63 17.29
N ASN A 21 -2.24 5.47 18.15
CA ASN A 21 -2.96 6.36 19.07
C ASN A 21 -3.13 7.78 18.52
N ILE A 22 -3.61 7.93 17.28
CA ILE A 22 -3.91 9.23 16.68
C ILE A 22 -5.36 9.65 16.93
N SER A 23 -5.61 10.95 17.05
CA SER A 23 -6.96 11.50 17.19
C SER A 23 -7.79 11.29 15.91
N LYS A 24 -9.13 11.34 16.02
CA LYS A 24 -10.03 11.25 14.85
C LYS A 24 -9.71 12.27 13.75
N LYS A 25 -9.24 13.46 14.15
CA LYS A 25 -8.85 14.51 13.20
C LYS A 25 -7.58 14.14 12.44
N GLU A 26 -6.60 13.57 13.13
CA GLU A 26 -5.34 13.10 12.55
C GLU A 26 -5.56 11.88 11.65
N GLN A 27 -6.46 10.98 12.04
CA GLN A 27 -6.86 9.85 11.21
C GLN A 27 -7.48 10.30 9.89
N LYS A 28 -8.40 11.27 9.93
CA LYS A 28 -8.97 11.86 8.71
C LYS A 28 -7.89 12.52 7.83
N LEU A 29 -6.97 13.28 8.44
CA LEU A 29 -5.87 13.89 7.71
C LEU A 29 -4.97 12.84 7.06
N ARG A 30 -4.71 11.73 7.75
CA ARG A 30 -3.93 10.61 7.22
C ARG A 30 -4.57 10.03 5.97
N GLU A 31 -5.87 9.75 6.02
CA GLU A 31 -6.64 9.25 4.88
C GLU A 31 -6.57 10.21 3.68
N GLU A 32 -6.81 11.50 3.91
CA GLU A 32 -6.74 12.53 2.86
C GLU A 32 -5.34 12.64 2.22
N LEU A 33 -4.29 12.62 3.05
CA LEU A 33 -2.90 12.68 2.60
C LEU A 33 -2.50 11.43 1.82
N LEU A 34 -2.93 10.25 2.26
CA LEU A 34 -2.65 9.00 1.56
C LEU A 34 -3.36 8.99 0.20
N GLU A 35 -4.64 9.38 0.14
CA GLU A 35 -5.40 9.52 -1.11
C GLU A 35 -4.70 10.50 -2.07
N HIS A 36 -4.13 11.59 -1.55
CA HIS A 36 -3.36 12.54 -2.36
C HIS A 36 -2.10 11.92 -2.99
N VAL A 37 -1.43 11.02 -2.28
CA VAL A 37 -0.28 10.27 -2.83
C VAL A 37 -0.74 9.25 -3.86
N GLU A 38 -1.79 8.48 -3.55
CA GLU A 38 -2.35 7.46 -4.44
C GLU A 38 -2.85 8.05 -5.76
N ALA A 39 -3.52 9.19 -5.72
CA ALA A 39 -3.98 9.90 -6.91
C ALA A 39 -2.83 10.30 -7.87
N ARG A 40 -1.59 10.42 -7.36
CA ARG A 40 -0.41 10.71 -8.20
C ARG A 40 0.13 9.48 -8.93
N LEU A 41 -0.34 8.26 -8.64
CA LEU A 41 -0.02 7.06 -9.43
C LEU A 41 -0.59 7.12 -10.85
N LEU A 42 -1.56 8.00 -11.10
CA LEU A 42 -2.18 8.26 -12.40
C LEU A 42 -1.73 9.58 -13.05
N ASP A 43 -0.70 10.23 -12.50
CA ASP A 43 -0.21 11.51 -13.04
C ASP A 43 0.31 11.36 -14.48
N THR A 44 0.12 12.39 -15.31
CA THR A 44 0.60 12.38 -16.71
C THR A 44 2.13 12.27 -16.81
N ASN A 45 2.85 12.73 -15.79
CA ASN A 45 4.30 12.70 -15.75
C ASN A 45 4.83 11.41 -15.08
N SER A 46 5.66 10.65 -15.79
CA SER A 46 6.26 9.40 -15.30
C SER A 46 7.15 9.58 -14.05
N PHE A 47 7.79 10.74 -13.87
CA PHE A 47 8.59 11.04 -12.69
C PHE A 47 7.73 11.29 -11.46
N VAL A 48 6.54 11.88 -11.61
CA VAL A 48 5.59 12.07 -10.51
C VAL A 48 5.02 10.73 -10.07
N ARG A 49 4.60 9.89 -11.03
CA ARG A 49 4.16 8.51 -10.75
C ARG A 49 5.24 7.70 -10.04
N SER A 50 6.47 7.74 -10.55
CA SER A 50 7.61 7.08 -9.90
C SER A 50 7.85 7.58 -8.49
N LYS A 51 7.75 8.90 -8.25
CA LYS A 51 7.92 9.49 -6.92
C LYS A 51 6.81 9.08 -5.95
N ALA A 52 5.56 8.98 -6.42
CA ALA A 52 4.45 8.47 -5.61
C ALA A 52 4.71 7.03 -5.15
N ILE A 53 5.17 6.16 -6.05
CA ILE A 53 5.56 4.78 -5.70
C ILE A 53 6.69 4.77 -4.68
N GLN A 54 7.71 5.62 -4.84
CA GLN A 54 8.81 5.71 -3.88
C GLN A 54 8.36 6.16 -2.49
N VAL A 55 7.40 7.09 -2.42
CA VAL A 55 6.82 7.53 -1.14
C VAL A 55 6.07 6.37 -0.49
N LEU A 56 5.22 5.67 -1.24
CA LEU A 56 4.49 4.51 -0.73
C LEU A 56 5.43 3.39 -0.26
N LYS A 57 6.53 3.17 -1.00
CA LYS A 57 7.59 2.20 -0.62
C LYS A 57 8.25 2.59 0.71
N MET A 58 8.55 3.87 0.91
CA MET A 58 9.09 4.37 2.17
C MET A 58 8.10 4.20 3.33
N LEU A 59 6.80 4.40 3.10
CA LEU A 59 5.77 4.16 4.13
C LEU A 59 5.70 2.68 4.51
N LEU A 60 5.76 1.80 3.50
CA LEU A 60 5.86 0.36 3.69
C LEU A 60 7.11 -0.03 4.51
N GLU A 61 8.27 0.52 4.17
CA GLU A 61 9.54 0.28 4.89
C GLU A 61 9.51 0.65 6.37
N LYS A 62 8.74 1.69 6.70
CA LYS A 62 8.61 2.20 8.06
C LYS A 62 7.43 1.59 8.82
N GLU A 63 6.77 0.59 8.24
CA GLU A 63 5.56 -0.04 8.80
C GLU A 63 4.47 1.01 9.10
N ALA A 64 4.48 2.11 8.32
CA ALA A 64 3.60 3.25 8.52
C ALA A 64 2.33 3.14 7.68
N LEU A 65 1.87 1.93 7.35
CA LEU A 65 0.61 1.64 6.66
C LEU A 65 -0.17 0.60 7.48
N ALA A 66 -1.43 0.89 7.77
CA ALA A 66 -2.33 -0.08 8.37
C ALA A 66 -2.58 -1.24 7.40
N SER A 67 -2.99 -2.40 7.92
CA SER A 67 -3.19 -3.61 7.09
C SER A 67 -4.09 -3.35 5.88
N ILE A 68 -5.23 -2.69 6.06
CA ILE A 68 -6.16 -2.39 4.94
C ILE A 68 -5.55 -1.44 3.90
N GLU A 69 -4.86 -0.39 4.35
CA GLU A 69 -4.18 0.57 3.49
C GLU A 69 -3.08 -0.13 2.67
N LEU A 70 -2.33 -1.01 3.33
CA LEU A 70 -1.25 -1.76 2.71
C LEU A 70 -1.76 -2.64 1.55
N TYR A 71 -2.86 -3.37 1.74
CA TYR A 71 -3.47 -4.17 0.68
C TYR A 71 -3.99 -3.31 -0.48
N ASN A 72 -4.65 -2.19 -0.17
CA ASN A 72 -5.17 -1.26 -1.19
C ASN A 72 -4.02 -0.67 -2.03
N VAL A 73 -2.98 -0.17 -1.37
CA VAL A 73 -1.77 0.35 -2.03
C VAL A 73 -1.12 -0.72 -2.89
N ALA A 74 -0.94 -1.95 -2.37
CA ALA A 74 -0.35 -3.04 -3.15
C ALA A 74 -1.16 -3.33 -4.42
N GLN A 75 -2.49 -3.34 -4.35
CA GLN A 75 -3.35 -3.51 -5.52
C GLN A 75 -3.17 -2.39 -6.56
N LEU A 76 -3.06 -1.14 -6.11
CA LEU A 76 -2.80 0.00 -6.99
C LEU A 76 -1.42 -0.10 -7.66
N ILE A 77 -0.39 -0.51 -6.90
CA ILE A 77 0.97 -0.68 -7.42
C ILE A 77 1.06 -1.84 -8.41
N CYS A 78 0.35 -2.95 -8.21
CA CYS A 78 0.27 -4.04 -9.18
C CYS A 78 -0.17 -3.54 -10.57
N ARG A 79 -1.13 -2.61 -10.64
CA ARG A 79 -1.57 -1.98 -11.89
C ARG A 79 -0.49 -1.10 -12.55
N ARG A 80 0.61 -0.78 -11.87
CA ARG A 80 1.75 -0.02 -12.40
C ARG A 80 2.86 -0.92 -12.96
N LEU A 81 2.74 -2.24 -12.84
CA LEU A 81 3.64 -3.18 -13.53
C LEU A 81 3.53 -3.09 -15.06
N GLN A 82 2.36 -2.69 -15.58
CA GLN A 82 2.10 -2.50 -17.00
C GLN A 82 2.23 -1.03 -17.45
N ASP A 83 2.87 -0.19 -16.64
CA ASP A 83 3.04 1.23 -16.99
C ASP A 83 3.85 1.40 -18.28
N LYS A 84 3.53 2.39 -19.12
CA LYS A 84 4.29 2.71 -20.33
C LYS A 84 5.76 3.04 -20.03
N ALA A 85 6.03 3.73 -18.93
CA ALA A 85 7.35 4.21 -18.58
C ALA A 85 8.14 3.16 -17.76
N SER A 86 9.36 2.84 -18.20
CA SER A 86 10.20 1.82 -17.58
C SER A 86 10.60 2.16 -16.13
N ASN A 87 10.81 3.44 -15.82
CA ASN A 87 11.09 3.91 -14.46
C ASN A 87 9.93 3.60 -13.50
N VAL A 88 8.69 3.78 -13.92
CA VAL A 88 7.51 3.45 -13.11
C VAL A 88 7.44 1.95 -12.87
N ARG A 89 7.61 1.12 -13.91
CA ARG A 89 7.64 -0.35 -13.77
C ARG A 89 8.74 -0.81 -12.81
N LYS A 90 9.94 -0.24 -12.91
CA LYS A 90 11.07 -0.56 -12.00
C LYS A 90 10.72 -0.26 -10.53
N ASN A 91 10.14 0.92 -10.25
CA ASN A 91 9.74 1.28 -8.89
C ASN A 91 8.58 0.38 -8.39
N ALA A 92 7.62 0.02 -9.25
CA ALA A 92 6.53 -0.89 -8.90
C ALA A 92 7.04 -2.28 -8.51
N MET A 93 7.97 -2.85 -9.28
CA MET A 93 8.61 -4.13 -8.95
C MET A 93 9.35 -4.06 -7.61
N ALA A 94 10.10 -2.98 -7.37
CA ALA A 94 10.83 -2.79 -6.11
C ALA A 94 9.90 -2.69 -4.90
N PHE A 95 8.75 -2.01 -5.04
CA PHE A 95 7.72 -1.97 -4.01
C PHE A 95 7.14 -3.37 -3.73
N LEU A 96 6.76 -4.11 -4.78
CA LEU A 96 6.10 -5.42 -4.61
C LEU A 96 7.04 -6.47 -4.04
N ALA A 97 8.32 -6.46 -4.42
CA ALA A 97 9.33 -7.31 -3.82
C ALA A 97 9.41 -7.09 -2.29
N GLN A 98 9.39 -5.83 -1.88
CA GLN A 98 9.41 -5.47 -0.46
C GLN A 98 8.10 -5.80 0.26
N PHE A 99 6.96 -5.59 -0.41
CA PHE A 99 5.65 -5.95 0.13
C PHE A 99 5.56 -7.45 0.44
N ILE A 100 6.06 -8.30 -0.47
CA ILE A 100 6.10 -9.76 -0.25
C ILE A 100 7.00 -10.11 0.94
N ASN A 101 8.15 -9.44 1.09
CA ASN A 101 9.07 -9.70 2.20
C ASN A 101 8.50 -9.29 3.56
N ILE A 102 7.76 -8.18 3.62
CA ILE A 102 7.13 -7.67 4.86
C ILE A 102 5.85 -8.44 5.19
N ASN A 103 5.13 -8.92 4.16
CA ASN A 103 3.94 -9.72 4.37
C ASN A 103 4.31 -11.13 4.86
N GLN A 104 4.30 -11.30 6.18
CA GLN A 104 4.55 -12.57 6.87
C GLN A 104 3.71 -13.75 6.35
N PHE A 105 2.53 -13.50 5.75
CA PHE A 105 1.66 -14.55 5.24
C PHE A 105 1.97 -14.98 3.80
N ALA A 106 2.59 -14.09 3.00
CA ALA A 106 2.78 -14.30 1.57
C ALA A 106 3.65 -15.52 1.24
N CYS A 107 4.60 -15.86 2.12
CA CYS A 107 5.51 -16.99 1.93
C CYS A 107 5.14 -18.23 2.76
N LEU A 108 4.30 -18.09 3.79
CA LEU A 108 4.08 -19.16 4.77
C LEU A 108 2.85 -20.03 4.49
N ILE A 109 1.83 -19.49 3.82
CA ILE A 109 0.55 -20.20 3.64
C ILE A 109 0.26 -20.34 2.13
N PRO A 110 0.36 -21.56 1.57
CA PRO A 110 -0.01 -21.81 0.19
C PRO A 110 -1.48 -21.47 -0.07
N LEU A 111 -1.77 -20.87 -1.22
CA LEU A 111 -3.13 -20.50 -1.63
C LEU A 111 -4.15 -21.65 -1.52
N PRO A 112 -3.83 -22.92 -1.89
CA PRO A 112 -4.76 -24.02 -1.73
C PRO A 112 -5.19 -24.25 -0.27
N VAL A 113 -4.24 -24.20 0.67
CA VAL A 113 -4.49 -24.39 2.11
C VAL A 113 -5.39 -23.29 2.64
N LEU A 114 -5.15 -22.04 2.21
CA LEU A 114 -5.97 -20.90 2.62
C LEU A 114 -7.40 -21.00 2.07
N LYS A 115 -7.58 -21.45 0.83
CA LYS A 115 -8.91 -21.68 0.23
C LYS A 115 -9.69 -22.76 0.97
N GLU A 116 -9.06 -23.88 1.27
CA GLU A 116 -9.69 -24.98 2.00
C GLU A 116 -10.13 -24.54 3.41
N SER A 117 -9.26 -23.79 4.10
CA SER A 117 -9.57 -23.22 5.42
C SER A 117 -10.75 -22.24 5.34
N PHE A 118 -10.75 -21.36 4.34
CA PHE A 118 -11.85 -20.42 4.09
C PHE A 118 -13.18 -21.14 3.82
N GLU A 119 -13.19 -22.16 2.96
CA GLU A 119 -14.38 -22.94 2.67
C GLU A 119 -14.93 -23.68 3.90
N THR A 120 -14.03 -24.19 4.75
CA THR A 120 -14.39 -24.87 6.01
C THR A 120 -15.08 -23.91 6.98
N GLU A 121 -14.50 -22.72 7.20
CA GLU A 121 -15.09 -21.70 8.08
C GLU A 121 -16.41 -21.16 7.51
N CYS A 122 -16.53 -21.00 6.19
CA CYS A 122 -17.79 -20.62 5.55
C CYS A 122 -18.90 -21.66 5.75
N LYS A 123 -18.57 -22.96 5.78
CA LYS A 123 -19.56 -24.02 6.08
C LYS A 123 -20.01 -23.95 7.53
N LYS A 124 -19.08 -23.85 8.48
CA LYS A 124 -19.40 -23.68 9.91
C LYS A 124 -20.30 -22.47 10.16
N LEU A 125 -20.00 -21.33 9.52
CA LEU A 125 -20.81 -20.12 9.66
C LEU A 125 -22.25 -20.32 9.20
N LYS A 126 -22.48 -21.10 8.13
CA LYS A 126 -23.82 -21.42 7.63
C LYS A 126 -24.57 -22.38 8.54
N GLU A 127 -23.87 -23.29 9.23
CA GLU A 127 -24.47 -24.23 10.18
C GLU A 127 -24.85 -23.54 11.51
N MET A 128 -24.28 -22.38 11.80
CA MET A 128 -24.59 -21.54 12.97
C MET A 128 -25.75 -20.57 12.74
N GLN A 129 -26.25 -20.45 11.50
CA GLN A 129 -27.40 -19.61 11.10
C GLN A 129 -28.64 -20.48 10.89
#